data_AF-A0A975LEI3-F1
#
_entry.id   AF-A0A975LEI3-F1
#
_cell.length_a   1.000
_cell.length_b   1.000
_cell.length_c   1.000
_cell.angle_alpha   90.00
_cell.angle_beta   90.00
_cell.angle_gamma   90.00
#
_symmetry.space_group_name_H-M   'P 1'
#
loop_
_entity.id
_entity.type
_entity.pdbx_description
1 polymer ?
#
loop_
_entity_poly.entity_id
_entity_poly.type
_entity_poly.pdbx_seq_one_letter_code
_entity_poly.pdbx_strand_id
1 'polypeptide(L)'
;MNYNKLRSEWKERIEEYQKSGLSKSKWCKENGYKLHQLLYWIKKNNQNEKQAQEINWVPIPINHEMVEMNEEKCITIKIGKCNIKVEPGFNGNHLKDVVKVLSEL
;
A
#
# COMPACT_ATOMS: atom_id res chain seq x y z
N MET A 1 -0.04 -32.18 13.25
CA MET A 1 1.21 -31.83 12.52
C MET A 1 1.60 -30.39 12.86
N ASN A 2 2.85 -30.15 13.29
CA ASN A 2 3.36 -28.84 13.69
C ASN A 2 3.68 -27.98 12.45
N TYR A 3 2.99 -26.83 12.30
CA TYR A 3 3.08 -25.92 11.15
C TYR A 3 4.52 -25.47 10.82
N ASN A 4 5.32 -25.23 11.86
CA ASN A 4 6.69 -24.74 11.72
C ASN A 4 7.62 -25.82 11.13
N LYS A 5 7.41 -27.08 11.50
CA LYS A 5 8.20 -28.21 10.98
C LYS A 5 7.97 -28.39 9.49
N LEU A 6 6.70 -28.37 9.07
CA LEU A 6 6.34 -28.50 7.66
C LEU A 6 6.93 -27.35 6.83
N ARG A 7 6.92 -26.12 7.37
CA ARG A 7 7.54 -24.97 6.71
C ARG A 7 9.05 -25.15 6.50
N SER A 8 9.77 -25.66 7.50
CA SER A 8 11.21 -25.91 7.39
C SER A 8 11.52 -26.95 6.31
N GLU A 9 10.79 -28.08 6.32
CA GLU A 9 10.98 -29.14 5.32
C GLU A 9 10.72 -28.65 3.89
N TRP A 10 9.70 -27.81 3.69
CA TRP A 10 9.41 -27.25 2.37
C TRP A 10 10.40 -26.17 1.94
N LYS A 11 11.04 -25.48 2.88
CA LYS A 11 12.12 -24.54 2.58
C LYS A 11 13.33 -25.28 1.99
N GLU A 12 13.78 -26.34 2.66
CA GLU A 12 14.89 -27.19 2.20
C GLU A 12 14.61 -27.78 0.81
N ARG A 13 13.41 -28.34 0.60
CA ARG A 13 12.96 -28.86 -0.71
C ARG A 13 12.96 -27.80 -1.81
N ILE A 14 12.57 -26.56 -1.50
CA ILE A 14 12.60 -25.45 -2.47
C ILE A 14 14.05 -25.08 -2.81
N GLU A 15 14.96 -25.09 -1.84
CA GLU A 15 16.40 -24.85 -2.07
C GLU A 15 17.02 -25.95 -2.94
N GLU A 16 16.66 -27.22 -2.72
CA GLU A 16 17.06 -28.34 -3.59
C GLU A 16 16.51 -28.20 -5.00
N TYR A 17 15.23 -27.82 -5.15
CA TYR A 17 14.63 -27.50 -6.44
C TYR A 17 15.40 -26.38 -7.15
N GLN A 18 15.72 -25.28 -6.45
CA GLN A 18 16.47 -24.17 -7.04
C GLN A 18 17.88 -24.58 -7.47
N LYS A 19 18.58 -25.40 -6.67
CA LYS A 19 19.90 -25.96 -7.01
C LYS A 19 19.84 -26.93 -8.19
N SER A 20 18.74 -27.67 -8.35
CA SER A 20 18.60 -28.66 -9.43
C SER A 20 18.57 -28.04 -10.83
N GLY A 21 18.15 -26.76 -10.96
CA GLY A 21 17.99 -26.09 -12.25
C GLY A 21 16.91 -26.72 -13.15
N LEU A 22 16.15 -27.69 -12.66
CA LEU A 22 15.11 -28.39 -13.42
C LEU A 22 13.82 -27.56 -13.47
N SER A 23 12.97 -27.87 -14.44
CA SER A 23 11.61 -27.33 -14.44
C SER A 23 10.81 -27.90 -13.27
N LYS A 24 9.89 -27.11 -12.70
CA LYS A 24 9.04 -27.51 -11.56
C LYS A 24 8.37 -28.87 -11.77
N SER A 25 7.85 -29.13 -12.97
CA SER A 25 7.18 -30.39 -13.30
C SER A 25 8.15 -31.58 -13.31
N LYS A 26 9.36 -31.41 -13.87
CA LYS A 26 10.37 -32.46 -13.92
C LYS A 26 10.90 -32.78 -12.51
N TRP A 27 11.23 -31.75 -11.73
CA TRP A 27 11.67 -31.94 -10.34
C TRP A 27 10.61 -32.61 -9.47
N CYS A 28 9.34 -32.21 -9.59
CA CYS A 28 8.23 -32.86 -8.89
C CYS A 28 8.08 -34.34 -9.29
N LYS A 29 8.27 -34.67 -10.58
CA LYS A 29 8.17 -36.04 -11.08
C LYS A 29 9.30 -36.93 -10.53
N GLU A 30 10.53 -36.43 -10.49
CA GLU A 30 11.70 -37.17 -9.99
C GLU A 30 11.66 -37.36 -8.47
N ASN A 31 11.14 -36.38 -7.72
CA ASN A 31 11.10 -36.42 -6.26
C ASN A 31 9.75 -36.90 -5.68
N GLY A 32 8.80 -37.30 -6.54
CA GLY A 32 7.50 -37.83 -6.12
C GLY A 32 6.55 -36.79 -5.49
N TYR A 33 6.78 -35.49 -5.74
CA TYR A 33 5.95 -34.41 -5.20
C TYR A 33 4.86 -33.97 -6.17
N LYS A 34 3.73 -33.50 -5.63
CA LYS A 34 2.66 -32.92 -6.45
C LYS A 34 3.00 -31.47 -6.79
N LEU A 35 2.88 -31.10 -8.07
CA LEU A 35 3.22 -29.76 -8.58
C LEU A 35 2.51 -28.63 -7.82
N HIS A 36 1.23 -28.81 -7.48
CA HIS A 36 0.47 -27.79 -6.74
C HIS A 36 1.03 -27.53 -5.34
N GLN A 37 1.63 -28.53 -4.68
CA GLN A 37 2.23 -28.36 -3.35
C GLN A 37 3.48 -27.49 -3.45
N LEU A 38 4.34 -27.77 -4.44
CA LEU A 38 5.53 -26.95 -4.70
C LEU A 38 5.14 -25.50 -5.01
N LEU A 39 4.15 -25.28 -5.88
CA LEU A 39 3.65 -23.94 -6.22
C LEU A 39 3.08 -23.21 -5.00
N TYR A 40 2.31 -23.92 -4.16
CA TYR A 40 1.78 -23.36 -2.92
C TYR A 40 2.90 -22.88 -2.00
N TRP A 41 3.92 -23.70 -1.77
CA TRP A 41 5.01 -23.36 -0.86
C TRP A 41 5.93 -22.26 -1.40
N ILE A 42 6.19 -22.21 -2.71
CA ILE A 42 6.91 -21.10 -3.33
C ILE A 42 6.15 -19.79 -3.13
N LYS A 43 4.85 -19.76 -3.46
CA LYS A 43 4.03 -18.55 -3.29
C LYS A 43 4.01 -18.09 -1.83
N LYS A 44 3.84 -19.04 -0.91
CA LYS A 44 3.80 -18.79 0.52
C LYS A 44 5.13 -18.26 1.04
N ASN A 45 6.27 -18.78 0.58
CA ASN A 45 7.58 -18.26 0.98
C ASN A 45 7.77 -16.81 0.50
N ASN A 46 7.44 -16.51 -0.76
CA ASN A 46 7.53 -15.15 -1.31
C ASN A 46 6.61 -14.14 -0.59
N GLN A 47 5.43 -14.57 -0.14
CA GLN A 47 4.55 -13.70 0.65
C GLN A 47 5.13 -13.37 2.03
N ASN A 48 5.79 -14.33 2.68
CA ASN A 48 6.48 -14.07 3.95
C ASN A 48 7.69 -13.15 3.76
N GLU A 49 8.43 -13.29 2.66
CA GLU A 49 9.52 -12.37 2.33
C GLU A 49 9.01 -10.94 2.07
N LYS A 50 7.88 -10.78 1.38
CA LYS A 50 7.23 -9.47 1.19
C LYS A 50 6.69 -8.87 2.49
N GLN A 51 6.28 -9.69 3.45
CA GLN A 51 5.87 -9.22 4.78
C GLN A 51 7.08 -8.87 5.66
N ALA A 52 8.22 -9.53 5.44
CA ALA A 52 9.48 -9.25 6.13
C ALA A 52 10.25 -8.06 5.52
N GLN A 53 9.97 -7.73 4.25
CA GLN A 53 10.32 -6.44 3.67
C GLN A 53 9.43 -5.40 4.32
N GLU A 54 9.92 -4.82 5.42
CA GLU A 54 9.33 -3.63 6.03
C GLU A 54 9.03 -2.62 4.93
N ILE A 55 7.75 -2.23 4.83
CA ILE A 55 7.32 -1.15 3.94
C ILE A 55 8.05 0.10 4.42
N ASN A 56 9.14 0.44 3.74
CA ASN A 56 9.97 1.58 4.11
C ASN A 56 9.31 2.84 3.58
N TRP A 57 8.35 3.38 4.35
CA TRP A 57 7.73 4.66 4.06
C TRP A 57 8.79 5.75 4.09
N VAL A 58 9.12 6.32 2.93
CA VAL A 58 10.04 7.45 2.85
C VAL A 58 9.24 8.73 3.13
N PRO A 59 9.55 9.49 4.20
CA PRO A 59 8.91 10.77 4.43
C PRO A 59 9.35 11.76 3.35
N ILE A 60 8.37 12.41 2.71
CA ILE A 60 8.62 13.50 1.78
C ILE A 60 8.65 14.79 2.61
N PRO A 61 9.76 15.54 2.63
CA PRO A 61 9.79 16.84 3.29
C PRO A 61 8.86 17.79 2.55
N ILE A 62 7.75 18.15 3.19
CA ILE A 62 6.87 19.22 2.72
C ILE A 62 7.57 20.53 3.09
N ASN A 63 7.88 21.36 2.10
CA ASN A 63 8.49 22.67 2.31
C ASN A 63 7.49 23.56 3.07
N HIS A 64 7.62 23.60 4.41
CA HIS A 64 6.71 24.30 5.32
C HIS A 64 6.57 25.79 4.99
N GLU A 65 7.62 26.41 4.43
CA GLU A 65 7.63 27.83 4.03
C GLU A 65 6.59 28.16 2.96
N MET A 66 6.29 27.24 2.02
CA MET A 66 5.24 27.45 1.02
C MET A 66 3.84 27.23 1.57
N VAL A 67 3.71 26.45 2.64
CA VAL A 67 2.42 26.14 3.29
C VAL A 67 2.04 27.28 4.23
N GLU A 68 2.97 27.78 5.04
CA GLU A 68 2.74 28.85 6.03
C GLU A 68 2.36 30.18 5.36
N MET A 69 3.04 30.58 4.27
CA MET A 69 2.71 31.80 3.54
C MET A 69 1.28 31.81 2.95
N ASN A 70 0.72 30.63 2.66
CA ASN A 70 -0.63 30.49 2.11
C ASN A 70 -1.68 30.26 3.19
N GLU A 71 -1.32 29.64 4.32
CA GLU A 71 -2.22 29.46 5.47
C GLU A 71 -2.54 30.78 6.17
N GLU A 72 -1.57 31.69 6.34
CA GLU A 72 -1.78 32.98 7.00
C GLU A 72 -2.80 33.89 6.28
N LYS A 73 -2.99 33.70 4.97
CA LYS A 73 -3.85 34.56 4.15
C LYS A 73 -5.18 33.91 3.79
N CYS A 74 -5.40 32.67 4.21
CA CYS A 74 -6.59 31.92 3.87
C CYS A 74 -7.67 32.06 4.95
N ILE A 75 -8.91 32.28 4.53
CA ILE A 75 -10.07 32.26 5.44
C ILE A 75 -10.75 30.91 5.33
N THR A 76 -11.05 30.27 6.47
CA THR A 76 -11.86 29.06 6.49
C THR A 76 -13.26 29.38 6.99
N ILE A 77 -14.27 29.11 6.15
CA ILE A 77 -15.69 29.33 6.47
C ILE A 77 -16.34 27.98 6.74
N LYS A 78 -17.02 27.86 7.89
CA LYS A 78 -17.76 26.66 8.27
C LYS A 78 -19.27 26.92 8.25
N ILE A 79 -19.99 26.15 7.44
CA ILE A 79 -21.46 26.22 7.31
C ILE A 79 -22.00 24.80 7.47
N GLY A 80 -22.68 24.54 8.59
CA GLY A 80 -23.17 23.20 8.92
C GLY A 80 -22.06 22.14 8.92
N LYS A 81 -22.13 21.19 7.97
CA LYS A 81 -21.13 20.12 7.77
C LYS A 81 -20.07 20.46 6.73
N CYS A 82 -20.17 21.62 6.07
CA CYS A 82 -19.26 22.05 5.01
C CYS A 82 -18.16 22.96 5.57
N ASN A 83 -16.93 22.74 5.10
CA ASN A 83 -15.80 23.63 5.34
C ASN A 83 -15.29 24.15 3.98
N ILE A 84 -15.18 25.45 3.85
CA ILE A 84 -14.75 26.13 2.61
C ILE A 84 -13.46 26.86 2.94
N LYS A 85 -12.39 26.50 2.23
CA LYS A 85 -11.08 27.16 2.31
C LYS A 85 -11.02 28.23 1.22
N VAL A 86 -10.83 29.49 1.61
CA VAL A 86 -10.87 30.66 0.71
C VAL A 86 -9.50 31.34 0.68
N GLU A 87 -8.81 31.24 -0.45
CA GLU A 87 -7.50 31.84 -0.69
C GLU A 87 -7.60 33.30 -1.18
N PRO A 88 -6.54 34.13 -1.01
CA PRO A 88 -6.50 35.48 -1.53
C PRO A 88 -6.67 35.54 -3.05
N GLY A 89 -7.35 36.58 -3.55
CA GLY A 89 -7.62 36.75 -4.99
C GLY A 89 -8.88 36.04 -5.49
N PHE A 90 -9.66 35.43 -4.58
CA PHE A 90 -10.95 34.87 -4.91
C PHE A 90 -11.96 35.94 -5.36
N ASN A 91 -12.96 35.53 -6.15
CA ASN A 91 -14.05 36.40 -6.56
C ASN A 91 -15.15 36.45 -5.49
N GLY A 92 -15.34 37.61 -4.86
CA GLY A 92 -16.32 37.81 -3.80
C GLY A 92 -17.77 37.53 -4.20
N ASN A 93 -18.16 37.85 -5.44
CA ASN A 93 -19.52 37.58 -5.94
C ASN A 93 -19.74 36.07 -6.10
N HIS A 94 -18.74 35.36 -6.62
CA HIS A 94 -18.85 33.91 -6.77
C HIS A 94 -18.90 33.19 -5.43
N LEU A 95 -18.10 33.62 -4.44
CA LEU A 95 -18.17 33.05 -3.09
C LEU A 95 -19.54 33.30 -2.46
N LYS A 96 -20.12 34.48 -2.65
CA LYS A 96 -21.46 34.82 -2.15
C LYS A 96 -22.53 33.90 -2.73
N ASP A 97 -22.49 33.62 -4.03
CA ASP A 97 -23.44 32.72 -4.68
C ASP A 97 -23.32 31.30 -4.13
N VAL A 98 -22.09 30.80 -3.96
CA VAL A 98 -21.82 29.48 -3.39
C VAL A 98 -22.32 29.38 -1.95
N VAL A 99 -22.03 30.38 -1.11
CA VAL A 99 -22.48 30.43 0.29
C VAL A 99 -24.00 30.47 0.39
N LYS A 100 -24.67 31.20 -0.50
CA LYS A 100 -26.14 31.27 -0.54
C LYS A 100 -26.76 29.89 -0.81
N VAL A 101 -26.29 29.19 -1.86
CA VAL A 101 -26.77 27.84 -2.17
C VAL A 101 -26.54 26.89 -1.00
N LEU A 102 -25.36 26.94 -0.37
CA LEU A 102 -25.05 26.08 0.77
C LEU A 102 -25.84 26.42 2.04
N SER A 103 -26.34 27.65 2.18
CA SER A 103 -27.20 28.05 3.31
C SER A 103 -28.67 27.63 3.15
N GLU A 104 -29.08 27.26 1.92
CA GLU A 104 -30.43 26.82 1.58
C GLU A 104 -30.58 25.27 1.63
N LEU A 105 -29.48 24.55 1.91
CA LEU A 105 -29.42 23.09 2.08
C LEU A 105 -29.46 22.68 3.56
#